data_AF-A0A2E7BVF9-F1
#
_entry.id   AF-A0A2E7BVF9-F1
#
_cell.length_a   1.000
_cell.length_b   1.000
_cell.length_c   1.000
_cell.angle_alpha   90.00
_cell.angle_beta   90.00
_cell.angle_gamma   90.00
#
_symmetry.space_group_name_H-M   'P 1'
#
loop_
_entity.id
_entity.type
_entity.pdbx_description
1 polymer ?
#
loop_
_entity_poly.entity_id
_entity_poly.type
_entity_poly.pdbx_seq_one_letter_code
_entity_poly.pdbx_strand_id
1 'polypeptide(L)'
;MVVQSLPSLSCPRCRQIMPAVQLTARPRPAASYRDCLRKCARCGVAYSNGRSRPTLIYEDPLDNLPPPLRPGALDLLERSMNVDNRSNKRAKFGFIRSEDAVTWTIFVGLQRSIPFALPAICRALFDLSIEQPPELLLWGASVEGGEGGRAVEERLIRISDHLGERARSRSEPDVILDFGPAGLVVIEVKYQSSNDHRERANWAPYLDERRAFDQPRLAQSSGLYELVRNWRFAHDLAGSRPFLLVNLAPKRTLETTAGRALFERSLGAKENGRFLPLSWTDFLGVVEEQEVQRPPWWDPYVESRSLRS
;
A
#
# COMPACT_ATOMS: atom_id res chain seq x y z
N MET A 1 20.36 26.96 27.22
CA MET A 1 18.94 26.90 27.61
C MET A 1 18.34 25.64 27.00
N VAL A 2 17.70 24.77 27.79
CA VAL A 2 17.00 23.59 27.27
C VAL A 2 15.63 24.06 26.77
N VAL A 3 15.36 23.84 25.48
CA VAL A 3 14.08 24.21 24.86
C VAL A 3 13.10 23.04 24.95
N GLN A 4 13.60 21.80 24.93
CA GLN A 4 12.75 20.61 24.97
C GLN A 4 13.53 19.38 25.45
N SER A 5 12.83 18.42 26.07
CA SER A 5 13.36 17.09 26.36
C SER A 5 12.54 16.00 25.66
N LEU A 6 13.25 14.97 25.17
CA LEU A 6 12.65 13.70 24.75
C LEU A 6 12.80 12.70 25.89
N PRO A 7 11.71 12.08 26.37
CA PRO A 7 11.78 11.13 27.49
C PRO A 7 12.55 9.88 27.09
N SER A 8 13.08 9.19 28.12
CA SER A 8 13.65 7.86 27.98
C SER A 8 12.58 6.86 27.55
N LEU A 9 13.01 5.81 26.85
CA LEU A 9 12.14 4.75 26.34
C LEU A 9 12.81 3.39 26.50
N SER A 10 12.03 2.33 26.70
CA SER A 10 12.56 0.97 26.73
C SER A 10 12.60 0.38 25.32
N CYS A 11 13.68 -0.30 24.97
CA CYS A 11 13.77 -1.06 23.73
C CYS A 11 12.71 -2.17 23.73
N PRO A 12 11.87 -2.32 22.69
CA PRO A 12 10.84 -3.35 22.66
C PRO A 12 11.41 -4.77 22.57
N ARG A 13 12.67 -4.92 22.13
CA ARG A 13 13.33 -6.22 21.96
C ARG A 13 14.11 -6.66 23.20
N CYS A 14 15.05 -5.84 23.68
CA CYS A 14 15.94 -6.22 24.79
C CYS A 14 15.62 -5.53 26.12
N ARG A 15 14.58 -4.68 26.17
CA ARG A 15 14.17 -3.87 27.34
C ARG A 15 15.19 -2.85 27.84
N GLN A 16 16.38 -2.76 27.24
CA GLN A 16 17.38 -1.74 27.56
C GLN A 16 16.80 -0.33 27.46
N ILE A 17 17.13 0.53 28.42
CA ILE A 17 16.69 1.91 28.45
C ILE A 17 17.50 2.74 27.44
N MET A 18 16.80 3.37 26.51
CA MET A 18 17.31 4.45 25.68
C MET A 18 17.18 5.75 26.47
N PRO A 19 18.29 6.45 26.75
CA PRO A 19 18.29 7.60 27.65
C PRO A 19 17.46 8.77 27.09
N ALA A 20 17.03 9.65 28.01
CA ALA A 20 16.40 10.90 27.64
C ALA A 20 17.40 11.82 26.91
N VAL A 21 16.90 12.65 26.00
CA VAL A 21 17.72 13.58 25.20
C VAL A 21 17.28 15.01 25.47
N GLN A 22 18.22 15.86 25.88
CA GLN A 22 18.01 17.29 26.08
C GLN A 22 18.34 18.05 24.81
N LEU A 23 17.48 18.97 24.40
CA LEU A 23 17.62 19.69 23.14
C LEU A 23 17.57 21.20 23.34
N THR A 24 18.44 21.90 22.63
CA THR A 24 18.50 23.37 22.57
C THR A 24 17.59 23.96 21.50
N ALA A 25 16.93 23.12 20.70
CA ALA A 25 15.96 23.50 19.69
C ALA A 25 14.90 22.40 19.51
N ARG A 26 13.80 22.72 18.83
CA ARG A 26 12.78 21.72 18.48
C ARG A 26 13.39 20.64 17.58
N PRO A 27 13.24 19.33 17.90
CA PRO A 27 13.82 18.29 17.08
C PRO A 27 13.15 18.23 15.71
N ARG A 28 13.96 17.98 14.67
CA ARG A 28 13.43 17.67 13.33
C ARG A 28 12.76 16.28 13.35
N PRO A 29 11.66 16.09 12.61
CA PRO A 29 11.11 14.76 12.37
C PRO A 29 12.19 13.82 11.81
N ALA A 30 12.20 12.58 12.29
CA ALA A 30 13.11 11.56 11.77
C ALA A 30 12.58 11.03 10.44
N ALA A 31 13.39 11.06 9.38
CA ALA A 31 13.07 10.47 8.09
C ALA A 31 13.65 9.05 7.93
N SER A 32 14.57 8.67 8.82
CA SER A 32 15.24 7.37 8.85
C SER A 32 15.69 7.03 10.27
N TYR A 33 16.17 5.79 10.48
CA TYR A 33 16.82 5.38 11.73
C TYR A 33 18.00 6.29 12.11
N ARG A 34 18.75 6.79 11.11
CA ARG A 34 19.92 7.64 11.35
C ARG A 34 19.55 8.98 12.00
N ASP A 35 18.37 9.50 11.67
CA ASP A 35 17.86 10.78 12.18
C ASP A 35 17.26 10.68 13.60
N CYS A 36 17.02 9.47 14.09
CA CYS A 36 16.44 9.25 15.42
C CYS A 36 17.43 9.66 16.50
N LEU A 37 16.95 10.30 17.56
CA LEU A 37 17.78 10.70 18.70
C LEU A 37 17.84 9.62 19.79
N ARG A 38 16.90 8.66 19.78
CA ARG A 38 16.79 7.58 20.76
C ARG A 38 16.89 6.24 20.04
N LYS A 39 18.02 5.54 20.21
CA LYS A 39 18.37 4.31 19.50
C LYS A 39 18.86 3.23 20.45
N CYS A 40 18.55 1.99 20.15
CA CYS A 40 19.14 0.81 20.78
C CYS A 40 20.12 0.16 19.80
N ALA A 41 21.41 0.44 19.97
CA ALA A 41 22.48 -0.08 19.11
C ALA A 41 22.55 -1.61 19.09
N ARG A 42 22.18 -2.28 20.20
CA ARG A 42 22.19 -3.75 20.29
C ARG A 42 21.13 -4.40 19.38
N CYS A 43 19.98 -3.76 19.22
CA CYS A 43 18.82 -4.37 18.57
C CYS A 43 18.47 -3.76 17.21
N GLY A 44 19.17 -2.71 16.78
CA GLY A 44 18.90 -2.01 15.52
C GLY A 44 17.50 -1.38 15.49
N VAL A 45 17.02 -0.84 16.62
CA VAL A 45 15.71 -0.17 16.70
C VAL A 45 15.83 1.21 17.30
N ALA A 46 15.02 2.14 16.81
CA ALA A 46 14.97 3.51 17.29
C ALA A 46 13.54 4.03 17.36
N TYR A 47 13.35 5.14 18.08
CA TYR A 47 12.09 5.85 18.13
C TYR A 47 12.21 7.20 17.42
N SER A 48 11.20 7.56 16.63
CA SER A 48 11.11 8.87 15.99
C SER A 48 11.17 10.01 17.01
N ASN A 49 11.53 11.21 16.56
CA ASN A 49 11.81 12.35 17.44
C ASN A 49 10.55 13.03 18.03
N GLY A 50 9.42 12.32 18.06
CA GLY A 50 8.18 12.78 18.70
C GLY A 50 8.21 12.59 20.23
N ARG A 51 7.59 13.53 20.97
CA ARG A 51 7.42 13.39 22.43
C ARG A 51 6.31 12.39 22.79
N SER A 52 5.17 12.51 22.10
CA SER A 52 4.00 11.66 22.28
C SER A 52 4.02 10.55 21.24
N ARG A 53 3.81 9.31 21.68
CA ARG A 53 3.62 8.11 20.84
C ARG A 53 4.61 8.03 19.67
N PRO A 54 5.93 8.06 19.92
CA PRO A 54 6.92 8.01 18.86
C PRO A 54 6.84 6.68 18.09
N THR A 55 7.14 6.74 16.81
CA THR A 55 7.09 5.60 15.90
C THR A 55 8.37 4.80 16.00
N LEU A 56 8.27 3.48 16.09
CA LEU A 56 9.42 2.59 16.02
C LEU A 56 9.95 2.54 14.59
N ILE A 57 11.27 2.66 14.44
CA ILE A 57 11.99 2.64 13.16
C ILE A 57 13.15 1.65 13.29
N TYR A 58 13.24 0.71 12.36
CA TYR A 58 14.29 -0.29 12.28
C TYR A 58 15.51 0.26 11.53
N GLU A 59 16.71 -0.14 11.95
CA GLU A 59 17.96 0.16 11.28
C GLU A 59 18.05 -0.56 9.93
N ASP A 60 17.79 -1.87 9.93
CA ASP A 60 17.51 -2.64 8.72
C ASP A 60 16.01 -2.59 8.43
N PRO A 61 15.56 -2.04 7.28
CA PRO A 61 14.15 -2.03 6.92
C PRO A 61 13.49 -3.42 6.91
N LEU A 62 14.25 -4.48 6.62
CA LEU A 62 13.76 -5.87 6.58
C LEU A 62 13.39 -6.40 7.97
N ASP A 63 13.83 -5.75 9.04
CA ASP A 63 13.43 -6.13 10.40
C ASP A 63 11.99 -5.74 10.74
N ASN A 64 11.33 -4.97 9.88
CA ASN A 64 9.88 -4.79 9.87
C ASN A 64 9.14 -6.04 9.34
N LEU A 65 9.88 -6.90 8.65
CA LEU A 65 9.58 -8.17 7.97
C LEU A 65 9.44 -9.41 8.87
N PRO A 66 8.40 -10.26 8.81
CA PRO A 66 8.56 -11.67 9.19
C PRO A 66 9.73 -12.31 8.41
N PRO A 67 10.60 -13.13 9.05
CA PRO A 67 11.80 -13.67 8.39
C PRO A 67 11.57 -14.37 7.05
N PRO A 68 10.54 -15.22 6.87
CA PRO A 68 10.29 -15.90 5.59
C PRO A 68 9.95 -14.95 4.43
N LEU A 69 9.53 -13.71 4.73
CA LEU A 69 9.10 -12.73 3.76
C LEU A 69 10.15 -11.64 3.50
N ARG A 70 11.33 -11.72 4.12
CA ARG A 70 12.42 -10.76 3.84
C ARG A 70 13.04 -10.91 2.44
N PRO A 71 13.23 -12.13 1.90
CA PRO A 71 13.86 -12.29 0.59
C PRO A 71 13.10 -11.56 -0.53
N GLY A 72 13.82 -10.77 -1.33
CA GLY A 72 13.30 -10.04 -2.48
C GLY A 72 12.54 -8.74 -2.17
N ALA A 73 12.29 -8.41 -0.90
CA ALA A 73 11.48 -7.24 -0.55
C ALA A 73 12.13 -5.91 -0.98
N LEU A 74 13.41 -5.73 -0.66
CA LEU A 74 14.14 -4.52 -1.08
C LEU A 74 14.42 -4.51 -2.59
N ASP A 75 14.65 -5.68 -3.20
CA ASP A 75 14.89 -5.77 -4.64
C ASP A 75 13.64 -5.38 -5.44
N LEU A 76 12.43 -5.73 -4.97
CA LEU A 76 11.19 -5.27 -5.59
C LEU A 76 11.00 -3.76 -5.43
N LEU A 77 11.29 -3.20 -4.25
CA LEU A 77 11.23 -1.75 -4.04
C LEU A 77 12.16 -0.98 -4.99
N GLU A 78 13.37 -1.50 -5.24
CA GLU A 78 14.29 -0.90 -6.21
C GLU A 78 13.80 -1.02 -7.67
N ARG A 79 12.81 -1.89 -7.94
CA ARG A 79 12.14 -2.01 -9.24
C ARG A 79 10.83 -1.22 -9.36
N SER A 80 10.32 -0.65 -8.26
CA SER A 80 9.09 0.16 -8.28
C SER A 80 9.12 1.26 -9.35
N MET A 81 8.00 1.55 -10.00
CA MET A 81 7.97 2.37 -11.22
C MET A 81 8.37 3.85 -11.01
N ASN A 82 8.20 4.38 -9.80
CA ASN A 82 8.55 5.74 -9.40
C ASN A 82 9.98 5.79 -8.87
N VAL A 83 10.92 5.87 -9.81
CA VAL A 83 12.37 5.95 -9.55
C VAL A 83 12.72 7.02 -8.52
N ASP A 84 12.11 8.21 -8.64
CA ASP A 84 12.43 9.34 -7.75
C ASP A 84 11.96 9.09 -6.30
N ASN A 85 10.96 8.23 -6.07
CA ASN A 85 10.44 7.90 -4.75
C ASN A 85 11.07 6.65 -4.12
N ARG A 86 11.86 5.84 -4.86
CA ARG A 86 12.46 4.58 -4.37
C ARG A 86 13.25 4.74 -3.06
N SER A 87 14.12 5.75 -2.99
CA SER A 87 14.94 6.02 -1.80
C SER A 87 14.08 6.32 -0.56
N ASN A 88 13.03 7.12 -0.75
CA ASN A 88 12.08 7.47 0.30
C ASN A 88 11.22 6.25 0.72
N LYS A 89 10.74 5.45 -0.23
CA LYS A 89 10.06 4.17 0.06
C LYS A 89 10.96 3.24 0.88
N ARG A 90 12.21 3.03 0.45
CA ARG A 90 13.20 2.20 1.15
C ARG A 90 13.43 2.66 2.59
N ALA A 91 13.60 3.97 2.81
CA ALA A 91 13.77 4.52 4.15
C ALA A 91 12.52 4.31 5.02
N LYS A 92 11.33 4.59 4.46
CA LYS A 92 10.05 4.43 5.15
C LYS A 92 9.67 2.97 5.39
N PHE A 93 10.18 2.04 4.60
CA PHE A 93 9.88 0.62 4.71
C PHE A 93 10.24 0.05 6.10
N GLY A 94 11.26 0.61 6.75
CA GLY A 94 11.66 0.27 8.11
C GLY A 94 10.84 0.92 9.23
N PHE A 95 9.77 1.65 8.92
CA PHE A 95 8.89 2.23 9.94
C PHE A 95 7.84 1.19 10.33
N ILE A 96 7.57 1.03 11.62
CA ILE A 96 6.50 0.11 12.09
C ILE A 96 5.11 0.48 11.53
N ARG A 97 4.95 1.72 11.05
CA ARG A 97 3.73 2.23 10.42
C ARG A 97 3.79 2.23 8.89
N SER A 98 4.77 1.57 8.29
CA SER A 98 4.95 1.52 6.84
C SER A 98 3.81 0.77 6.19
N GLU A 99 3.06 1.48 5.36
CA GLU A 99 2.03 0.92 4.47
C GLU A 99 2.65 -0.06 3.48
N ASP A 100 3.74 0.33 2.81
CA ASP A 100 4.49 -0.52 1.88
C ASP A 100 4.93 -1.85 2.53
N ALA A 101 5.34 -1.83 3.80
CA ALA A 101 5.74 -3.05 4.51
C ALA A 101 4.53 -3.96 4.81
N VAL A 102 3.39 -3.38 5.18
CA VAL A 102 2.14 -4.12 5.37
C VAL A 102 1.66 -4.72 4.04
N THR A 103 1.65 -3.94 2.97
CA THR A 103 1.30 -4.38 1.62
C THR A 103 2.15 -5.56 1.19
N TRP A 104 3.48 -5.44 1.29
CA TRP A 104 4.39 -6.56 1.01
C TRP A 104 4.05 -7.79 1.85
N THR A 105 4.00 -7.65 3.18
CA THR A 105 3.82 -8.80 4.07
C THR A 105 2.51 -9.53 3.81
N ILE A 106 1.41 -8.81 3.61
CA ILE A 106 0.10 -9.44 3.40
C ILE A 106 0.02 -10.07 2.01
N PHE A 107 0.28 -9.33 0.94
CA PHE A 107 0.03 -9.84 -0.42
C PHE A 107 1.06 -10.87 -0.87
N VAL A 108 2.35 -10.66 -0.59
CA VAL A 108 3.39 -11.66 -0.87
C VAL A 108 3.23 -12.86 0.07
N GLY A 109 2.85 -12.61 1.34
CA GLY A 109 2.55 -13.68 2.29
C GLY A 109 1.41 -14.57 1.82
N LEU A 110 0.31 -13.98 1.34
CA LEU A 110 -0.81 -14.71 0.74
C LEU A 110 -0.37 -15.48 -0.51
N GLN A 111 0.37 -14.86 -1.42
CA GLN A 111 0.80 -15.54 -2.65
C GLN A 111 1.76 -16.70 -2.38
N ARG A 112 2.72 -16.53 -1.47
CA ARG A 112 3.81 -17.50 -1.26
C ARG A 112 3.57 -18.51 -0.14
N SER A 113 2.78 -18.15 0.87
CA SER A 113 2.63 -18.97 2.09
C SER A 113 1.26 -19.62 2.23
N ILE A 114 0.24 -19.18 1.47
CA ILE A 114 -1.14 -19.67 1.60
C ILE A 114 -1.67 -20.00 0.18
N PRO A 115 -1.51 -21.24 -0.29
CA PRO A 115 -1.91 -21.64 -1.64
C PRO A 115 -3.36 -21.23 -1.96
N PHE A 116 -3.56 -20.66 -3.15
CA PHE A 116 -4.87 -20.22 -3.67
C PHE A 116 -5.64 -19.18 -2.84
N ALA A 117 -5.03 -18.57 -1.82
CA ALA A 117 -5.70 -17.57 -0.99
C ALA A 117 -6.16 -16.35 -1.81
N LEU A 118 -5.29 -15.80 -2.67
CA LEU A 118 -5.65 -14.63 -3.49
C LEU A 118 -6.81 -14.91 -4.46
N PRO A 119 -6.81 -16.02 -5.23
CA PRO A 119 -7.99 -16.45 -5.99
C PRO A 119 -9.27 -16.59 -5.14
N ALA A 120 -9.18 -17.23 -3.98
CA ALA A 120 -10.33 -17.46 -3.11
C ALA A 120 -10.93 -16.14 -2.57
N ILE A 121 -10.07 -15.23 -2.10
CA ILE A 121 -10.48 -13.89 -1.66
C ILE A 121 -11.15 -13.14 -2.79
N CYS A 122 -10.56 -13.18 -4.00
CA CYS A 122 -11.12 -12.47 -5.14
C CYS A 122 -12.48 -13.03 -5.57
N ARG A 123 -12.68 -14.35 -5.49
CA ARG A 123 -13.98 -14.96 -5.75
C ARG A 123 -15.02 -14.54 -4.70
N ALA A 124 -14.67 -14.61 -3.42
CA ALA A 124 -15.58 -14.34 -2.32
C ALA A 124 -16.00 -12.86 -2.24
N LEU A 125 -15.05 -11.93 -2.46
CA LEU A 125 -15.30 -10.50 -2.29
C LEU A 125 -15.66 -9.78 -3.58
N PHE A 126 -15.14 -10.25 -4.72
CA PHE A 126 -15.11 -9.46 -5.96
C PHE A 126 -15.91 -10.08 -7.10
N ASP A 127 -16.48 -11.28 -6.89
CA ASP A 127 -17.30 -12.00 -7.88
C ASP A 127 -16.56 -12.23 -9.20
N LEU A 128 -15.25 -12.50 -9.12
CA LEU A 128 -14.42 -12.85 -10.26
C LEU A 128 -14.27 -14.38 -10.31
N SER A 129 -14.64 -14.97 -11.45
CA SER A 129 -14.44 -16.41 -11.69
C SER A 129 -12.96 -16.69 -11.98
N ILE A 130 -12.24 -17.15 -10.96
CA ILE A 130 -10.79 -17.32 -11.00
C ILE A 130 -10.42 -18.73 -10.57
N GLU A 131 -9.62 -19.41 -11.40
CA GLU A 131 -9.07 -20.74 -11.12
C GLU A 131 -7.55 -20.73 -10.95
N GLN A 132 -6.87 -19.72 -11.48
CA GLN A 132 -5.41 -19.62 -11.48
C GLN A 132 -4.92 -18.51 -10.54
N PRO A 133 -3.70 -18.65 -9.96
CA PRO A 133 -3.09 -17.56 -9.21
C PRO A 133 -2.85 -16.33 -10.10
N PRO A 134 -2.96 -15.11 -9.56
CA PRO A 134 -2.71 -13.91 -10.34
C PRO A 134 -1.21 -13.69 -10.55
N GLU A 135 -0.89 -12.95 -11.60
CA GLU A 135 0.33 -12.16 -11.62
C GLU A 135 0.19 -11.04 -10.57
N LEU A 136 1.01 -11.10 -9.52
CA LEU A 136 1.05 -10.09 -8.47
C LEU A 136 2.11 -9.04 -8.80
N LEU A 137 1.68 -7.79 -8.88
CA LEU A 137 2.58 -6.64 -8.93
C LEU A 137 2.37 -5.78 -7.68
N LEU A 138 3.46 -5.29 -7.10
CA LEU A 138 3.44 -4.26 -6.07
C LEU A 138 4.18 -3.02 -6.58
N TRP A 139 3.58 -1.85 -6.41
CA TRP A 139 4.15 -0.57 -6.86
C TRP A 139 4.56 -0.59 -8.35
N GLY A 140 3.77 -1.30 -9.16
CA GLY A 140 3.99 -1.46 -10.59
C GLY A 140 5.12 -2.42 -10.99
N ALA A 141 5.70 -3.18 -10.06
CA ALA A 141 6.72 -4.21 -10.34
C ALA A 141 6.21 -5.61 -9.98
N SER A 142 6.47 -6.60 -10.83
CA SER A 142 6.10 -8.00 -10.65
C SER A 142 6.93 -8.66 -9.55
N VAL A 143 6.23 -9.34 -8.64
CA VAL A 143 6.81 -10.03 -7.49
C VAL A 143 7.66 -11.23 -7.92
N GLU A 144 7.12 -12.09 -8.80
CA GLU A 144 7.79 -13.29 -9.28
C GLU A 144 8.61 -13.06 -10.56
N GLY A 145 8.36 -11.96 -11.27
CA GLY A 145 9.19 -11.53 -12.42
C GLY A 145 9.08 -12.45 -13.65
N GLY A 146 7.99 -13.23 -13.75
CA GLY A 146 7.66 -14.06 -14.90
C GLY A 146 7.23 -13.25 -16.13
N GLU A 147 7.06 -13.92 -17.27
CA GLU A 147 6.70 -13.28 -18.54
C GLU A 147 5.36 -12.53 -18.45
N GLY A 148 4.34 -13.14 -17.82
CA GLY A 148 3.04 -12.50 -17.60
C GLY A 148 3.16 -11.22 -16.79
N GLY A 149 3.83 -11.28 -15.64
CA GLY A 149 4.09 -10.11 -14.80
C GLY A 149 4.83 -8.98 -15.54
N ARG A 150 5.89 -9.31 -16.29
CA ARG A 150 6.63 -8.32 -17.10
C ARG A 150 5.78 -7.68 -18.18
N ALA A 151 4.92 -8.47 -18.84
CA ALA A 151 3.98 -7.93 -19.83
C ALA A 151 3.02 -6.91 -19.20
N VAL A 152 2.58 -7.12 -17.95
CA VAL A 152 1.77 -6.15 -17.21
C VAL A 152 2.59 -4.89 -16.87
N GLU A 153 3.84 -5.03 -16.39
CA GLU A 153 4.74 -3.89 -16.13
C GLU A 153 4.91 -3.00 -17.37
N GLU A 154 5.17 -3.60 -18.54
CA GLU A 154 5.32 -2.87 -19.79
C GLU A 154 4.04 -2.13 -20.20
N ARG A 155 2.87 -2.74 -19.97
CA ARG A 155 1.57 -2.09 -20.23
C ARG A 155 1.37 -0.88 -19.33
N LEU A 156 1.73 -0.98 -18.04
CA LEU A 156 1.67 0.15 -17.12
C LEU A 156 2.59 1.30 -17.57
N ILE A 157 3.80 0.99 -18.04
CA ILE A 157 4.73 1.98 -18.60
C ILE A 157 4.10 2.68 -19.81
N ARG A 158 3.52 1.91 -20.75
CA ARG A 158 2.85 2.48 -21.94
C ARG A 158 1.66 3.37 -21.59
N ILE A 159 0.84 2.96 -20.63
CA ILE A 159 -0.28 3.78 -20.13
C ILE A 159 0.26 5.07 -19.51
N SER A 160 1.26 4.97 -18.65
CA SER A 160 1.90 6.11 -18.00
C SER A 160 2.51 7.09 -19.01
N ASP A 161 3.16 6.59 -20.07
CA ASP A 161 3.68 7.41 -21.18
C ASP A 161 2.56 8.11 -21.97
N HIS A 162 1.46 7.39 -22.28
CA HIS A 162 0.28 7.97 -22.95
C HIS A 162 -0.37 9.08 -22.14
N LEU A 163 -0.41 8.92 -20.81
CA LEU A 163 -0.89 9.94 -19.87
C LEU A 163 0.12 11.10 -19.69
N GLY A 164 1.29 11.05 -20.33
CA GLY A 164 2.31 12.10 -20.25
C GLY A 164 2.99 12.19 -18.88
N GLU A 165 3.02 11.10 -18.12
CA GLU A 165 3.76 11.07 -16.86
C GLU A 165 5.27 11.10 -17.11
N ARG A 166 6.03 11.72 -16.19
CA ARG A 166 7.49 11.70 -16.27
C ARG A 166 7.98 10.28 -16.03
N ALA A 167 8.85 9.77 -16.91
CA ALA A 167 9.38 8.40 -16.85
C ALA A 167 10.01 8.01 -15.49
N ARG A 168 10.51 8.97 -14.72
CA ARG A 168 11.10 8.76 -13.38
C ARG A 168 10.13 8.92 -12.21
N SER A 169 8.94 9.43 -12.46
CA SER A 169 7.93 9.80 -11.46
C SER A 169 6.55 9.28 -11.89
N ARG A 170 6.51 7.99 -12.27
CA ARG A 170 5.30 7.30 -12.69
C ARG A 170 4.37 7.05 -11.51
N SER A 171 3.10 6.86 -11.82
CA SER A 171 2.12 6.39 -10.85
C SER A 171 2.30 4.91 -10.54
N GLU A 172 2.02 4.55 -9.30
CA GLU A 172 2.22 3.22 -8.75
C GLU A 172 0.96 2.82 -8.00
N PRO A 173 0.10 1.97 -8.58
CA PRO A 173 -0.89 1.27 -7.77
C PRO A 173 -0.17 0.39 -6.73
N ASP A 174 -0.68 0.34 -5.50
CA ASP A 174 -0.01 -0.40 -4.42
C ASP A 174 0.02 -1.90 -4.72
N VAL A 175 -1.09 -2.43 -5.22
CA VAL A 175 -1.25 -3.84 -5.61
C VAL A 175 -2.01 -3.95 -6.91
N ILE A 176 -1.54 -4.84 -7.78
CA ILE A 176 -2.27 -5.32 -8.94
C ILE A 176 -2.28 -6.85 -8.90
N LEU A 177 -3.46 -7.43 -9.05
CA LEU A 177 -3.68 -8.85 -9.27
C LEU A 177 -4.25 -9.01 -10.68
N ASP A 178 -3.42 -9.44 -11.63
CA ASP A 178 -3.85 -9.72 -13.00
C ASP A 178 -4.13 -11.22 -13.16
N PHE A 179 -5.40 -11.56 -13.43
CA PHE A 179 -5.86 -12.95 -13.66
C PHE A 179 -6.00 -13.27 -15.16
N GLY A 180 -5.30 -12.53 -16.01
CA GLY A 180 -5.41 -12.67 -17.46
C GLY A 180 -6.84 -12.37 -17.93
N PRO A 181 -7.43 -13.18 -18.84
CA PRO A 181 -8.78 -12.92 -19.36
C PRO A 181 -9.89 -12.84 -18.30
N ALA A 182 -9.72 -13.47 -17.14
CA ALA A 182 -10.73 -13.51 -16.07
C ALA A 182 -10.96 -12.14 -15.41
N GLY A 183 -9.95 -11.27 -15.39
CA GLY A 183 -10.09 -9.90 -14.90
C GLY A 183 -8.87 -9.36 -14.18
N LEU A 184 -9.05 -8.17 -13.62
CA LEU A 184 -8.02 -7.38 -12.97
C LEU A 184 -8.52 -6.84 -11.63
N VAL A 185 -7.72 -6.95 -10.58
CA VAL A 185 -7.98 -6.24 -9.31
C VAL A 185 -6.83 -5.26 -9.06
N VAL A 186 -7.16 -3.99 -8.89
CA VAL A 186 -6.22 -2.95 -8.46
C VAL A 186 -6.60 -2.52 -7.05
N ILE A 187 -5.65 -2.46 -6.14
CA ILE A 187 -5.91 -2.12 -4.73
C ILE A 187 -5.06 -0.91 -4.37
N GLU A 188 -5.74 0.14 -3.91
CA GLU A 188 -5.13 1.21 -3.12
C GLU A 188 -5.18 0.79 -1.66
N VAL A 189 -4.02 0.68 -1.02
CA VAL A 189 -3.91 0.22 0.36
C VAL A 189 -3.76 1.42 1.26
N LYS A 190 -4.54 1.46 2.34
CA LYS A 190 -4.38 2.40 3.44
C LYS A 190 -4.19 1.64 4.75
N TYR A 191 -3.10 1.90 5.46
CA TYR A 191 -2.81 1.15 6.70
C TYR A 191 -3.40 1.82 7.96
N GLN A 192 -3.05 3.07 8.25
CA GLN A 192 -3.48 3.73 9.50
C GLN A 192 -4.28 5.02 9.28
N SER A 193 -4.21 5.59 8.09
CA SER A 193 -4.87 6.84 7.69
C SER A 193 -5.94 6.59 6.64
N SER A 194 -6.79 7.60 6.41
CA SER A 194 -7.67 7.64 5.25
C SER A 194 -6.89 8.03 3.99
N ASN A 195 -7.56 8.00 2.83
CA ASN A 195 -7.06 8.62 1.61
C ASN A 195 -6.79 10.12 1.81
N ASP A 196 -5.73 10.60 1.17
CA ASP A 196 -5.41 12.02 1.14
C ASP A 196 -6.40 12.77 0.24
N HIS A 197 -6.92 13.90 0.73
CA HIS A 197 -7.66 14.84 -0.09
C HIS A 197 -6.70 15.85 -0.72
N ARG A 198 -6.64 15.88 -2.06
CA ARG A 198 -5.74 16.78 -2.80
C ARG A 198 -6.52 17.74 -3.69
N GLU A 199 -6.75 18.95 -3.22
CA GLU A 199 -7.38 19.99 -4.04
C GLU A 199 -6.47 20.46 -5.19
N ARG A 200 -5.17 20.56 -4.91
CA ARG A 200 -4.14 21.05 -5.86
C ARG A 200 -3.30 19.89 -6.38
N ALA A 201 -3.85 19.16 -7.35
CA ALA A 201 -3.14 18.12 -8.09
C ALA A 201 -3.26 18.33 -9.60
N ASN A 202 -2.37 17.71 -10.38
CA ASN A 202 -2.48 17.73 -11.83
C ASN A 202 -3.45 16.65 -12.29
N TRP A 203 -4.74 16.99 -12.31
CA TRP A 203 -5.83 16.06 -12.64
C TRP A 203 -5.96 15.78 -14.14
N ALA A 204 -5.55 16.73 -14.98
CA ALA A 204 -5.85 16.73 -16.41
C ALA A 204 -5.49 15.41 -17.13
N PRO A 205 -4.29 14.82 -16.93
CA PRO A 205 -3.94 13.56 -17.58
C PRO A 205 -4.94 12.43 -17.36
N TYR A 206 -5.53 12.34 -16.16
CA TYR A 206 -6.35 11.20 -15.76
C TYR A 206 -7.84 11.37 -16.10
N LEU A 207 -8.26 12.59 -16.44
CA LEU A 207 -9.66 12.96 -16.64
C LEU A 207 -10.02 13.27 -18.10
N ASP A 208 -9.03 13.33 -19.01
CA ASP A 208 -9.18 13.89 -20.36
C ASP A 208 -10.03 13.01 -21.31
N GLU A 209 -10.22 11.73 -20.99
CA GLU A 209 -11.00 10.82 -21.82
C GLU A 209 -12.32 10.42 -21.16
N ARG A 210 -13.45 10.70 -21.83
CA ARG A 210 -14.83 10.31 -21.43
C ARG A 210 -15.07 8.79 -21.33
N ARG A 211 -14.03 7.96 -21.40
CA ARG A 211 -14.13 6.49 -21.32
C ARG A 211 -14.03 6.02 -19.87
N ALA A 212 -13.06 6.52 -19.11
CA ALA A 212 -12.84 6.08 -17.74
C ALA A 212 -13.89 6.63 -16.75
N PHE A 213 -14.37 7.85 -16.95
CA PHE A 213 -15.31 8.53 -16.06
C PHE A 213 -16.53 9.05 -16.82
N ASP A 214 -17.72 8.82 -16.27
CA ASP A 214 -18.97 9.39 -16.78
C ASP A 214 -19.08 10.87 -16.41
N GLN A 215 -18.58 11.25 -15.23
CA GLN A 215 -18.59 12.64 -14.74
C GLN A 215 -17.20 13.07 -14.21
N PRO A 216 -16.22 13.37 -15.09
CA PRO A 216 -14.85 13.71 -14.68
C PRO A 216 -14.74 14.87 -13.68
N ARG A 217 -15.66 15.85 -13.73
CA ARG A 217 -15.71 16.96 -12.77
C ARG A 217 -16.05 16.51 -11.35
N LEU A 218 -16.87 15.47 -11.20
CA LEU A 218 -17.16 14.87 -9.88
C LEU A 218 -15.95 14.08 -9.37
N ALA A 219 -15.23 13.39 -10.26
CA ALA A 219 -13.98 12.72 -9.92
C ALA A 219 -12.96 13.72 -9.37
N GLN A 220 -12.77 14.86 -10.03
CA GLN A 220 -11.92 15.95 -9.53
C GLN A 220 -12.43 16.52 -8.19
N SER A 221 -13.73 16.80 -8.09
CA SER A 221 -14.35 17.38 -6.89
C SER A 221 -14.30 16.44 -5.67
N SER A 222 -14.11 15.14 -5.88
CA SER A 222 -13.93 14.18 -4.78
C SER A 222 -12.68 14.47 -3.93
N GLY A 223 -11.66 15.06 -4.55
CA GLY A 223 -10.33 15.23 -3.95
C GLY A 223 -9.53 13.92 -3.80
N LEU A 224 -10.09 12.77 -4.19
CA LEU A 224 -9.48 11.44 -4.02
C LEU A 224 -8.54 11.10 -5.19
N TYR A 225 -7.44 11.86 -5.30
CA TYR A 225 -6.53 11.83 -6.44
C TYR A 225 -5.94 10.44 -6.72
N GLU A 226 -5.54 9.71 -5.68
CA GLU A 226 -4.94 8.37 -5.81
C GLU A 226 -5.97 7.36 -6.37
N LEU A 227 -7.23 7.43 -5.92
CA LEU A 227 -8.29 6.57 -6.44
C LEU A 227 -8.66 6.90 -7.90
N VAL A 228 -8.74 8.18 -8.26
CA VAL A 228 -8.98 8.60 -9.65
C VAL A 228 -7.88 8.09 -10.58
N ARG A 229 -6.63 8.23 -10.14
CA ARG A 229 -5.47 7.77 -10.89
C ARG A 229 -5.48 6.24 -11.03
N ASN A 230 -5.67 5.51 -9.94
CA ASN A 230 -5.69 4.05 -10.00
C ASN A 230 -6.89 3.53 -10.80
N TRP A 231 -8.05 4.20 -10.75
CA TRP A 231 -9.19 3.88 -11.61
C TRP A 231 -8.84 4.04 -13.08
N ARG A 232 -8.19 5.15 -13.44
CA ARG A 232 -7.75 5.40 -14.82
C ARG A 232 -6.79 4.31 -15.31
N PHE A 233 -5.78 3.97 -14.50
CA PHE A 233 -4.85 2.88 -14.82
C PHE A 233 -5.55 1.53 -14.92
N ALA A 234 -6.47 1.21 -13.99
CA ALA A 234 -7.22 -0.04 -14.01
C ALA A 234 -8.09 -0.16 -15.27
N HIS A 235 -8.80 0.90 -15.64
CA HIS A 235 -9.62 0.97 -16.86
C HIS A 235 -8.77 0.68 -18.12
N ASP A 236 -7.64 1.35 -18.28
CA ASP A 236 -6.79 1.21 -19.46
C ASP A 236 -6.07 -0.15 -19.49
N LEU A 237 -5.66 -0.66 -18.33
CA LEU A 237 -5.02 -1.97 -18.21
C LEU A 237 -6.00 -3.12 -18.37
N ALA A 238 -7.27 -2.95 -17.98
CA ALA A 238 -8.30 -3.96 -18.17
C ALA A 238 -8.71 -4.08 -19.64
N GLY A 239 -8.82 -2.95 -20.35
CA GLY A 239 -9.43 -2.92 -21.67
C GLY A 239 -10.89 -3.34 -21.59
N SER A 240 -11.28 -4.41 -22.28
CA SER A 240 -12.63 -4.97 -22.22
C SER A 240 -12.84 -5.99 -21.08
N ARG A 241 -11.78 -6.36 -20.36
CA ARG A 241 -11.89 -7.34 -19.26
C ARG A 241 -12.63 -6.74 -18.07
N PRO A 242 -13.24 -7.58 -17.22
CA PRO A 242 -13.71 -7.14 -15.90
C PRO A 242 -12.56 -6.59 -15.06
N PHE A 243 -12.80 -5.50 -14.34
CA PHE A 243 -11.87 -4.97 -13.37
C PHE A 243 -12.55 -4.42 -12.12
N LEU A 244 -11.79 -4.47 -11.02
CA LEU A 244 -12.19 -3.93 -9.74
C LEU A 244 -11.10 -2.99 -9.21
N LEU A 245 -11.49 -1.79 -8.80
CA LEU A 245 -10.68 -0.95 -7.93
C LEU A 245 -11.13 -1.12 -6.47
N VAL A 246 -10.23 -1.58 -5.62
CA VAL A 246 -10.45 -1.73 -4.18
C VAL A 246 -9.76 -0.60 -3.44
N ASN A 247 -10.49 0.04 -2.52
CA ASN A 247 -9.91 0.91 -1.51
C ASN A 247 -9.86 0.15 -0.19
N LEU A 248 -8.71 -0.47 0.10
CA LEU A 248 -8.49 -1.30 1.28
C LEU A 248 -8.00 -0.43 2.44
N ALA A 249 -8.82 -0.23 3.48
CA ALA A 249 -8.48 0.68 4.57
C ALA A 249 -9.00 0.21 5.94
N PRO A 250 -8.63 0.85 7.06
CA PRO A 250 -9.26 0.56 8.35
C PRO A 250 -10.76 0.87 8.31
N LYS A 251 -11.57 0.04 8.97
CA LYS A 251 -13.05 0.16 8.95
C LYS A 251 -13.53 1.57 9.32
N ARG A 252 -12.93 2.17 10.35
CA ARG A 252 -13.21 3.55 10.82
C ARG A 252 -12.97 4.65 9.77
N THR A 253 -12.22 4.36 8.71
CA THR A 253 -11.90 5.33 7.64
C THR A 253 -12.74 5.10 6.38
N LEU A 254 -13.56 4.06 6.37
CA LEU A 254 -14.42 3.66 5.25
C LEU A 254 -15.86 4.11 5.43
N GLU A 255 -16.15 5.05 6.31
CA GLU A 255 -17.44 5.73 6.30
C GLU A 255 -17.57 6.57 5.02
N THR A 256 -18.80 6.69 4.49
CA THR A 256 -19.01 7.44 3.24
C THR A 256 -18.78 8.92 3.51
N THR A 257 -17.64 9.43 3.10
CA THR A 257 -17.37 10.86 3.06
C THR A 257 -18.04 11.50 1.85
N ALA A 258 -18.25 12.82 1.88
CA ALA A 258 -18.73 13.56 0.72
C ALA A 258 -17.83 13.33 -0.51
N GLY A 259 -16.50 13.29 -0.31
CA GLY A 259 -15.55 12.98 -1.39
C GLY A 259 -15.77 11.59 -1.98
N ARG A 260 -15.97 10.55 -1.15
CA ARG A 260 -16.23 9.20 -1.65
C ARG A 260 -17.52 9.12 -2.46
N ALA A 261 -18.60 9.73 -1.99
CA ALA A 261 -19.87 9.75 -2.72
C ALA A 261 -19.73 10.45 -4.09
N LEU A 262 -18.94 11.52 -4.17
CA LEU A 262 -18.63 12.19 -5.45
C LEU A 262 -17.81 11.30 -6.38
N PHE A 263 -16.80 10.60 -5.84
CA PHE A 263 -15.99 9.67 -6.62
C PHE A 263 -16.84 8.53 -7.18
N GLU A 264 -17.63 7.83 -6.36
CA GLU A 264 -18.51 6.74 -6.81
C GLU A 264 -19.47 7.19 -7.92
N ARG A 265 -20.11 8.35 -7.73
CA ARG A 265 -21.00 8.94 -8.76
C ARG A 265 -20.27 9.33 -10.05
N SER A 266 -18.96 9.60 -9.98
CA SER A 266 -18.16 9.98 -11.14
C SER A 266 -17.87 8.81 -12.09
N LEU A 267 -17.86 7.58 -11.54
CA LEU A 267 -17.57 6.37 -12.29
C LEU A 267 -18.74 6.00 -13.19
N GLY A 268 -19.96 6.22 -12.70
CA GLY A 268 -21.21 5.84 -13.36
C GLY A 268 -21.40 4.33 -13.46
N ALA A 269 -22.31 3.89 -14.33
CA ALA A 269 -22.54 2.46 -14.56
C ALA A 269 -21.55 1.97 -15.63
N LYS A 270 -20.47 1.30 -15.20
CA LYS A 270 -19.56 0.60 -16.11
C LYS A 270 -19.91 -0.88 -16.14
N GLU A 271 -20.09 -1.42 -17.34
CA GLU A 271 -20.41 -2.85 -17.51
C GLU A 271 -19.28 -3.77 -17.01
N ASN A 272 -18.02 -3.33 -17.14
CA ASN A 272 -16.85 -4.12 -16.80
C ASN A 272 -16.02 -3.57 -15.63
N GLY A 273 -16.45 -2.48 -14.98
CA GLY A 273 -15.65 -1.79 -13.95
C GLY A 273 -16.42 -1.56 -12.67
N ARG A 274 -15.86 -1.96 -11.53
CA ARG A 274 -16.47 -1.75 -10.21
C ARG A 274 -15.50 -1.07 -9.26
N PHE A 275 -16.03 -0.28 -8.31
CA PHE A 275 -15.28 0.23 -7.18
C PHE A 275 -15.82 -0.38 -5.89
N LEU A 276 -14.93 -0.76 -4.99
CA LEU A 276 -15.28 -1.38 -3.71
C LEU A 276 -14.46 -0.81 -2.55
N PRO A 277 -15.08 -0.08 -1.60
CA PRO A 277 -14.47 0.14 -0.30
C PRO A 277 -14.48 -1.17 0.50
N LEU A 278 -13.31 -1.57 1.02
CA LEU A 278 -13.17 -2.83 1.76
C LEU A 278 -12.33 -2.62 3.01
N SER A 279 -12.77 -3.15 4.16
CA SER A 279 -11.98 -3.04 5.38
C SER A 279 -10.91 -4.12 5.50
N TRP A 280 -9.82 -3.83 6.19
CA TRP A 280 -8.83 -4.85 6.55
C TRP A 280 -9.46 -6.03 7.31
N THR A 281 -10.41 -5.77 8.20
CA THR A 281 -11.12 -6.81 8.94
C THR A 281 -11.89 -7.74 7.99
N ASP A 282 -12.63 -7.17 7.03
CA ASP A 282 -13.42 -7.98 6.09
C ASP A 282 -12.51 -8.73 5.11
N PHE A 283 -11.43 -8.10 4.63
CA PHE A 283 -10.43 -8.74 3.76
C PHE A 283 -9.76 -9.94 4.45
N LEU A 284 -9.32 -9.77 5.70
CA LEU A 284 -8.65 -10.83 6.46
C LEU A 284 -9.63 -11.92 6.93
N GLY A 285 -10.89 -11.55 7.23
CA GLY A 285 -11.93 -12.50 7.62
C GLY A 285 -12.13 -13.59 6.56
N VAL A 286 -12.12 -13.23 5.28
CA VAL A 286 -12.22 -14.21 4.18
C VAL A 286 -11.04 -15.19 4.16
N VAL A 287 -9.82 -14.73 4.47
CA VAL A 287 -8.64 -15.61 4.57
C VAL A 287 -8.79 -16.58 5.73
N GLU A 288 -9.33 -16.10 6.85
CA GLU A 288 -9.52 -16.87 8.08
C GLU A 288 -10.65 -17.91 7.97
N GLU A 289 -11.66 -17.62 7.14
CA GLU A 289 -12.73 -18.56 6.78
C GLU A 289 -12.26 -19.69 5.85
N GLN A 290 -11.16 -19.50 5.12
CA GLN A 290 -10.57 -20.60 4.38
C GLN A 290 -9.97 -21.62 5.37
N GLU A 291 -10.29 -22.90 5.24
CA GLU A 291 -9.70 -24.00 6.01
C GLU A 291 -8.24 -24.29 5.58
N VAL A 292 -7.41 -23.25 5.49
CA VAL A 292 -6.01 -23.34 5.09
C VAL A 292 -5.11 -23.13 6.29
N GLN A 293 -4.07 -23.95 6.40
CA GLN A 293 -3.07 -23.80 7.45
C GLN A 293 -2.32 -22.47 7.28
N ARG A 294 -2.53 -21.55 8.21
CA ARG A 294 -1.87 -20.24 8.23
C ARG A 294 -0.42 -20.39 8.75
N PRO A 295 0.56 -19.67 8.19
CA PRO A 295 1.94 -19.78 8.62
C PRO A 295 2.13 -19.17 10.03
N PRO A 296 3.13 -19.61 10.82
CA PRO A 296 3.31 -19.17 12.21
C PRO A 296 3.49 -17.67 12.41
N TRP A 297 3.87 -16.93 11.36
CA TRP A 297 4.06 -15.49 11.41
C TRP A 297 2.75 -14.70 11.24
N TRP A 298 1.68 -15.30 10.69
CA TRP A 298 0.46 -14.62 10.25
C TRP A 298 -0.23 -13.88 11.40
N ASP A 299 -0.71 -14.62 12.40
CA ASP A 299 -1.46 -14.05 13.51
C ASP A 299 -0.66 -13.02 14.32
N PRO A 300 0.59 -13.31 14.75
CA PRO A 300 1.40 -12.32 15.44
C PRO A 300 1.62 -11.04 14.63
N TYR A 301 1.79 -11.15 13.31
CA TYR A 301 1.94 -9.98 12.46
C TYR A 301 0.64 -9.18 12.38
N VAL A 302 -0.48 -9.81 12.02
CA VAL A 302 -1.79 -9.17 11.90
C VAL A 302 -2.20 -8.46 13.20
N GLU A 303 -1.98 -9.08 14.35
CA GLU A 303 -2.27 -8.53 15.68
C GLU A 303 -1.35 -7.36 16.03
N SER A 304 -0.03 -7.52 15.86
CA SER A 304 0.94 -6.47 16.17
C SER A 304 0.75 -5.22 15.31
N ARG A 305 0.14 -5.36 14.13
CA ARG A 305 -0.25 -4.27 13.23
C ARG A 305 -1.66 -3.75 13.45
N SER A 306 -2.46 -4.40 14.30
CA SER A 306 -3.85 -4.04 14.56
C SER A 306 -4.71 -3.97 13.28
N LEU A 307 -4.48 -4.89 12.33
CA LEU A 307 -5.21 -4.89 11.06
C LEU A 307 -6.68 -5.31 11.22
N ARG A 308 -7.05 -5.99 12.31
CA ARG A 308 -8.43 -6.39 12.62
C ARG A 308 -9.26 -5.27 13.29
N SER A 309 -8.69 -4.08 13.51
CA SER A 309 -9.28 -2.98 14.32
C SER A 309 -9.85 -1.80 13.54
#